data_AF-K1X7J7-F1
#
_entry.id   AF-K1X7J7-F1
#
_cell.length_a   1.000
_cell.length_b   1.000
_cell.length_c   1.000
_cell.angle_alpha   90.00
_cell.angle_beta   90.00
_cell.angle_gamma   90.00
#
_symmetry.space_group_name_H-M   'P 1'
#
loop_
_entity.id
_entity.type
_entity.pdbx_description
1 polymer ?
#
loop_
_entity_poly.entity_id
_entity_poly.type
_entity_poly.pdbx_seq_one_letter_code
_entity_poly.pdbx_strand_id
1 'polypeptide(L)'
;MKKCRLCNSIKVRKLIDFGKHPIAHDYLKSKNQKEYVHSFILSFCNECGLFQISDPIPADLLYADYLCLSSWKHQPHIPDIIETIESLPGLDKTASICEVGSNDGRFLFELKKKGYAKLAGIEPAKDAFKSSMSKGIETISGYFNLNSAKKYLKKYGKCDIFISRQMLEHVGELNEFSNAMSLILKPDGYVVIEIPDFTSFLDSPDYTLWEEHINYFTFDVLLDYLSRSNIEVIAKKSILFSSLSLLVIGKMKNTKIPIKIPEYISTLREKATIYKEQWKIFKKSINEYLKEKKKQKRKIAIYGAGARLCSLVNFCKIGKYIDFIVDDQVEKQNLYMPGSRLPILPSNMLEKEGIDICLLAVNTECEEQVIAKHSFFLKRGGEFYSILPPSNRLLPVWDSFK
;
A
#
# COMPACT_ATOMS: atom_id res chain seq x y z
N MET A 1 -17.67 2.69 -11.70
CA MET A 1 -18.22 3.81 -10.88
C MET A 1 -18.60 4.99 -11.73
N LYS A 2 -19.70 5.67 -11.37
CA LYS A 2 -20.07 7.00 -11.89
C LYS A 2 -19.83 8.13 -10.88
N LYS A 3 -19.38 7.85 -9.65
CA LYS A 3 -19.24 8.81 -8.54
C LYS A 3 -17.91 8.64 -7.79
N CYS A 4 -17.39 9.71 -7.21
CA CYS A 4 -16.20 9.72 -6.35
C CYS A 4 -16.49 9.12 -4.97
N ARG A 5 -15.63 8.23 -4.44
CA ARG A 5 -15.82 7.62 -3.10
C ARG A 5 -15.74 8.60 -1.94
N LEU A 6 -15.04 9.73 -2.11
CA LEU A 6 -14.88 10.73 -1.06
C LEU A 6 -16.01 11.78 -1.10
N CYS A 7 -16.14 12.51 -2.21
CA CYS A 7 -17.08 13.64 -2.30
C CYS A 7 -18.41 13.33 -2.99
N ASN A 8 -18.64 12.09 -3.43
CA ASN A 8 -19.84 11.65 -4.17
C ASN A 8 -20.10 12.36 -5.51
N SER A 9 -19.20 13.25 -5.96
CA SER A 9 -19.32 13.95 -7.23
C SER A 9 -19.28 12.99 -8.42
N ILE A 10 -20.08 13.30 -9.45
CA ILE A 10 -20.05 12.60 -10.75
C ILE A 10 -18.93 13.08 -11.68
N LYS A 11 -18.21 14.16 -11.33
CA LYS A 11 -17.13 14.72 -12.16
C LYS A 11 -15.83 13.92 -11.99
N VAL A 12 -15.92 12.61 -12.13
CA VAL A 12 -14.79 11.68 -12.12
C VAL A 12 -14.42 11.37 -13.57
N ARG A 13 -13.18 11.67 -13.95
CA ARG A 13 -12.67 11.39 -15.30
C ARG A 13 -11.74 10.18 -15.28
N LYS A 14 -11.82 9.36 -16.32
CA LYS A 14 -10.83 8.32 -16.59
C LYS A 14 -9.47 8.96 -16.84
N LEU A 15 -8.44 8.52 -16.12
CA LEU A 15 -7.08 9.03 -16.25
C LEU A 15 -6.21 8.09 -17.08
N ILE A 16 -6.04 6.85 -16.60
CA ILE A 16 -5.25 5.80 -17.26
C ILE A 16 -6.10 4.53 -17.31
N ASP A 17 -6.10 3.89 -18.46
CA ASP A 17 -6.74 2.59 -18.68
C ASP A 17 -5.65 1.56 -18.92
N PHE A 18 -5.41 0.70 -17.94
CA PHE A 18 -4.38 -0.33 -18.03
C PHE A 18 -4.90 -1.58 -18.75
N GLY A 19 -6.20 -1.68 -19.02
CA GLY A 19 -6.83 -2.85 -19.63
C GLY A 19 -7.18 -3.94 -18.61
N LYS A 20 -7.28 -5.19 -19.07
CA LYS A 20 -7.64 -6.34 -18.24
C LYS A 20 -6.41 -6.95 -17.57
N HIS A 21 -6.49 -7.17 -16.26
CA HIS A 21 -5.43 -7.73 -15.42
C HIS A 21 -5.98 -8.81 -14.48
N PRO A 22 -5.16 -9.77 -14.07
CA PRO A 22 -5.54 -10.76 -13.06
C PRO A 22 -5.54 -10.17 -11.65
N ILE A 23 -5.93 -10.97 -10.66
CA ILE A 23 -5.66 -10.68 -9.24
C ILE A 23 -4.18 -11.00 -8.96
N ALA A 24 -3.45 -10.04 -8.42
CA ALA A 24 -2.00 -10.01 -8.29
C ALA A 24 -1.47 -11.07 -7.33
N HIS A 25 -2.24 -11.41 -6.28
CA HIS A 25 -1.91 -12.44 -5.30
C HIS A 25 -2.54 -13.81 -5.60
N ASP A 26 -3.28 -13.98 -6.71
CA ASP A 26 -3.88 -15.25 -7.10
C ASP A 26 -2.91 -16.11 -7.93
N TYR A 27 -1.79 -16.52 -7.32
CA TYR A 27 -0.72 -17.25 -8.00
C TYR A 27 -1.21 -18.56 -8.65
N LEU A 28 -0.71 -18.84 -9.85
CA LEU A 28 -1.17 -19.98 -10.64
C LEU A 28 -0.33 -21.24 -10.34
N LYS A 29 -0.99 -22.40 -10.24
CA LYS A 29 -0.32 -23.70 -10.07
C LYS A 29 0.25 -24.26 -11.37
N SER A 30 -0.22 -23.77 -12.53
CA SER A 30 0.30 -24.16 -13.84
C SER A 30 0.22 -23.02 -14.84
N LYS A 31 1.10 -23.04 -15.86
CA LYS A 31 1.09 -22.06 -16.94
C LYS A 31 -0.22 -21.99 -17.72
N ASN A 32 -1.03 -23.06 -17.71
CA ASN A 32 -2.29 -23.14 -18.47
C ASN A 32 -3.53 -22.92 -17.61
N GLN A 33 -3.36 -22.66 -16.30
CA GLN A 33 -4.46 -22.38 -15.40
C GLN A 33 -5.23 -21.14 -15.88
N LYS A 34 -6.56 -21.23 -15.89
CA LYS A 34 -7.44 -20.09 -16.10
C LYS A 34 -7.40 -19.19 -14.88
N GLU A 35 -7.40 -17.89 -15.11
CA GLU A 35 -7.37 -16.87 -14.06
C GLU A 35 -8.53 -15.90 -14.26
N TYR A 36 -9.05 -15.36 -13.16
CA TYR A 36 -10.00 -14.26 -13.22
C TYR A 36 -9.30 -13.00 -13.72
N VAL A 37 -9.99 -12.19 -14.52
CA VAL A 37 -9.46 -10.90 -14.99
C VAL A 37 -10.49 -9.80 -14.83
N HIS A 38 -10.00 -8.60 -14.52
CA HIS A 38 -10.80 -7.41 -14.28
C HIS A 38 -10.17 -6.19 -14.97
N SER A 39 -10.97 -5.15 -15.21
CA SER A 39 -10.47 -3.92 -15.83
C SER A 39 -9.82 -3.02 -14.77
N PHE A 40 -8.54 -2.67 -14.97
CA PHE A 40 -7.85 -1.74 -14.08
C PHE A 40 -7.87 -0.33 -14.69
N ILE A 41 -8.73 0.54 -14.16
CA ILE A 41 -8.92 1.92 -14.65
C ILE A 41 -8.71 2.90 -13.50
N LEU A 42 -7.59 3.63 -13.55
CA LEU A 42 -7.32 4.74 -12.64
C LEU A 42 -8.09 5.98 -13.12
N SER A 43 -8.86 6.57 -12.20
CA SER A 43 -9.64 7.77 -12.42
C SER A 43 -9.24 8.88 -11.46
N PHE A 44 -9.59 10.11 -11.82
CA PHE A 44 -9.32 11.32 -11.04
C PHE A 44 -10.62 12.11 -10.83
N CYS A 45 -10.90 12.53 -9.60
CA CYS A 45 -12.04 13.39 -9.30
C CYS A 45 -11.70 14.86 -9.52
N ASN A 46 -12.40 15.54 -10.44
CA ASN A 46 -12.18 16.96 -10.70
C ASN A 46 -12.69 17.89 -9.59
N GLU A 47 -13.48 17.40 -8.62
CA GLU A 47 -14.00 18.22 -7.52
C GLU A 47 -13.12 18.18 -6.27
N CYS A 48 -12.72 16.98 -5.82
CA CYS A 48 -11.97 16.80 -4.57
C CYS A 48 -10.54 16.27 -4.77
N GLY A 49 -10.11 16.03 -6.02
CA GLY A 49 -8.73 15.63 -6.32
C GLY A 49 -8.39 14.16 -6.04
N LEU A 50 -9.33 13.37 -5.51
CA LEU A 50 -9.08 11.95 -5.21
C LEU A 50 -8.81 11.14 -6.49
N PHE A 51 -7.66 10.46 -6.50
CA PHE A 51 -7.32 9.40 -7.45
C PHE A 51 -7.89 8.08 -6.96
N GLN A 52 -8.50 7.30 -7.84
CA GLN A 52 -9.25 6.11 -7.42
C GLN A 52 -9.45 5.10 -8.55
N ILE A 53 -9.53 3.81 -8.21
CA ILE A 53 -9.92 2.76 -9.16
C ILE A 53 -11.40 2.91 -9.48
N SER A 54 -11.76 2.85 -10.75
CA SER A 54 -13.14 3.09 -11.20
C SER A 54 -14.09 1.93 -10.93
N ASP A 55 -13.60 0.70 -11.01
CA ASP A 55 -14.40 -0.51 -10.83
C ASP A 55 -13.60 -1.49 -9.99
N PRO A 56 -13.61 -1.31 -8.65
CA PRO A 56 -12.79 -2.13 -7.77
C PRO A 56 -13.34 -3.55 -7.76
N ILE A 57 -12.47 -4.53 -7.57
CA ILE A 57 -12.90 -5.91 -7.37
C ILE A 57 -13.71 -5.97 -6.07
N PRO A 58 -14.86 -6.67 -6.04
CA PRO A 58 -15.58 -6.92 -4.79
C PRO A 58 -14.67 -7.54 -3.73
N ALA A 59 -14.72 -7.01 -2.50
CA ALA A 59 -13.84 -7.43 -1.40
C ALA A 59 -13.92 -8.95 -1.13
N ASP A 60 -15.11 -9.54 -1.18
CA ASP A 60 -15.29 -10.98 -0.96
C ASP A 60 -14.57 -11.85 -2.00
N LEU A 61 -14.40 -11.35 -3.23
CA LEU A 61 -13.64 -12.03 -4.28
C LEU A 61 -12.14 -11.80 -4.10
N LEU A 62 -11.74 -10.57 -3.75
CA LEU A 62 -10.34 -10.20 -3.57
C LEU A 62 -9.70 -10.89 -2.36
N TYR A 63 -10.47 -11.07 -1.29
CA TYR A 63 -9.99 -11.59 0.00
C TYR A 63 -10.41 -13.03 0.31
N ALA A 64 -11.00 -13.77 -0.64
CA ALA A 64 -11.54 -15.12 -0.43
C ALA A 64 -10.53 -16.10 0.21
N ASP A 65 -9.29 -16.11 -0.30
CA ASP A 65 -8.18 -16.96 0.16
C ASP A 65 -6.95 -16.11 0.57
N TYR A 66 -7.18 -14.89 1.04
CA TYR A 66 -6.10 -13.95 1.31
C TYR A 66 -5.46 -14.18 2.68
N LEU A 67 -4.18 -14.55 2.67
CA LEU A 67 -3.36 -14.63 3.87
C LEU A 67 -2.15 -13.70 3.71
N CYS A 68 -2.17 -12.58 4.43
CA CYS A 68 -1.06 -11.64 4.51
C CYS A 68 -0.99 -11.10 5.94
N LEU A 69 -0.08 -11.65 6.75
CA LEU A 69 0.10 -11.20 8.13
C LEU A 69 1.09 -10.05 8.18
N SER A 70 0.77 -9.01 8.94
CA SER A 70 1.64 -7.85 9.15
C SER A 70 2.99 -8.24 9.75
N SER A 71 3.02 -9.28 10.59
CA SER A 71 4.26 -9.84 11.15
C SER A 71 5.23 -10.44 10.12
N TRP A 72 4.79 -10.73 8.90
CA TRP A 72 5.67 -11.22 7.84
C TRP A 72 6.48 -10.11 7.16
N LYS A 73 6.05 -8.85 7.30
CA LYS A 73 6.72 -7.69 6.70
C LYS A 73 7.78 -7.15 7.67
N HIS A 74 8.93 -6.76 7.14
CA HIS A 74 9.88 -5.95 7.88
C HIS A 74 9.29 -4.55 8.09
N GLN A 75 9.08 -4.14 9.34
CA GLN A 75 8.47 -2.85 9.70
C GLN A 75 9.45 -2.04 10.56
N PRO A 76 10.56 -1.54 9.98
CA PRO A 76 11.61 -0.84 10.73
C PRO A 76 11.13 0.48 11.35
N HIS A 77 10.00 1.00 10.88
CA HIS A 77 9.43 2.29 11.29
C HIS A 77 8.49 2.22 12.49
N ILE A 78 8.16 1.04 13.00
CA ILE A 78 7.29 0.92 14.20
C ILE A 78 7.82 1.71 15.40
N PRO A 79 9.13 1.67 15.75
CA PRO A 79 9.68 2.46 16.85
C PRO A 79 9.39 3.95 16.70
N ASP A 80 9.58 4.52 15.51
CA ASP A 80 9.30 5.93 15.21
C ASP A 80 7.83 6.31 15.41
N ILE A 81 6.90 5.43 15.01
CA ILE A 81 5.46 5.67 15.21
C ILE A 81 5.13 5.65 16.71
N ILE A 82 5.70 4.70 17.45
CA ILE A 82 5.51 4.60 18.91
C ILE A 82 6.06 5.85 19.60
N GLU A 83 7.26 6.29 19.25
CA GLU A 83 7.85 7.53 19.79
C GLU A 83 6.97 8.75 19.48
N THR A 84 6.44 8.82 18.26
CA THR A 84 5.48 9.86 17.87
C THR A 84 4.24 9.83 18.77
N ILE A 85 3.69 8.65 19.05
CA ILE A 85 2.54 8.47 19.96
C ILE A 85 2.90 8.86 21.39
N GLU A 86 4.08 8.48 21.88
CA GLU A 86 4.57 8.81 23.23
C GLU A 86 4.82 10.32 23.42
N SER A 87 5.10 11.05 22.33
CA SER A 87 5.29 12.50 22.34
C SER A 87 3.99 13.32 22.34
N LEU A 88 2.83 12.68 22.16
CA LEU A 88 1.55 13.39 22.05
C LEU A 88 1.16 14.04 23.39
N PRO A 89 0.84 15.35 23.39
CA PRO A 89 0.50 16.06 24.61
C PRO A 89 -0.73 15.48 25.33
N GLY A 90 -0.62 15.31 26.65
CA GLY A 90 -1.75 14.90 27.50
C GLY A 90 -2.10 13.41 27.43
N LEU A 91 -1.23 12.59 26.83
CA LEU A 91 -1.37 11.13 26.84
C LEU A 91 -0.34 10.47 27.75
N ASP A 92 -0.74 9.40 28.43
CA ASP A 92 0.12 8.53 29.20
C ASP A 92 -0.20 7.05 28.89
N LYS A 93 0.39 6.11 29.62
CA LYS A 93 0.19 4.66 29.42
C LYS A 93 -1.23 4.17 29.74
N THR A 94 -2.08 5.01 30.32
CA THR A 94 -3.49 4.71 30.60
C THR A 94 -4.42 5.06 29.42
N ALA A 95 -3.88 5.69 28.38
CA ALA A 95 -4.59 6.02 27.14
C ALA A 95 -5.18 4.76 26.48
N SER A 96 -6.39 4.90 25.97
CA SER A 96 -7.11 3.87 25.21
C SER A 96 -6.84 4.03 23.71
N ILE A 97 -6.38 2.96 23.07
CA ILE A 97 -5.94 2.96 21.68
C ILE A 97 -6.74 1.92 20.89
N CYS A 98 -7.36 2.39 19.79
CA CYS A 98 -8.05 1.55 18.82
C CYS A 98 -7.26 1.52 17.52
N GLU A 99 -6.90 0.33 17.03
CA GLU A 99 -6.35 0.14 15.67
C GLU A 99 -7.38 -0.53 14.77
N VAL A 100 -7.76 0.14 13.68
CA VAL A 100 -8.63 -0.41 12.63
C VAL A 100 -7.77 -0.98 11.51
N GLY A 101 -8.10 -2.20 11.07
CA GLY A 101 -7.22 -2.97 10.18
C GLY A 101 -5.99 -3.48 10.94
N SER A 102 -6.18 -3.87 12.20
CA SER A 102 -5.07 -4.26 13.09
C SER A 102 -4.34 -5.53 12.65
N ASN A 103 -4.88 -6.26 11.66
CA ASN A 103 -4.35 -7.52 11.16
C ASN A 103 -4.08 -8.49 12.33
N ASP A 104 -2.89 -9.07 12.41
CA ASP A 104 -2.47 -10.02 13.42
C ASP A 104 -2.07 -9.36 14.77
N GLY A 105 -2.47 -8.11 14.99
CA GLY A 105 -2.25 -7.36 16.22
C GLY A 105 -0.79 -6.96 16.47
N ARG A 106 0.08 -7.04 15.44
CA ARG A 106 1.52 -6.79 15.59
C ARG A 106 1.83 -5.43 16.21
N PHE A 107 1.17 -4.37 15.75
CA PHE A 107 1.46 -3.02 16.23
C PHE A 107 0.93 -2.78 17.65
N LEU A 108 -0.33 -3.16 17.92
CA LEU A 108 -0.87 -3.16 19.29
C LEU A 108 0.00 -3.98 20.25
N PHE A 109 0.56 -5.11 19.81
CA PHE A 109 1.47 -5.90 20.65
C PHE A 109 2.76 -5.15 21.01
N GLU A 110 3.33 -4.36 20.10
CA GLU A 110 4.49 -3.51 20.41
C GLU A 110 4.13 -2.36 21.36
N LEU A 111 2.94 -1.76 21.22
CA LEU A 111 2.41 -0.80 22.21
C LEU A 111 2.21 -1.46 23.59
N LYS A 112 1.72 -2.72 23.62
CA LYS A 112 1.58 -3.48 24.87
C LYS A 112 2.90 -3.66 25.59
N LYS A 113 3.98 -3.99 24.86
CA LYS A 113 5.35 -4.07 25.43
C LYS A 113 5.84 -2.75 25.99
N LYS A 114 5.38 -1.63 25.43
CA LYS A 114 5.67 -0.26 25.90
C LYS A 114 4.80 0.17 27.10
N GLY A 115 3.99 -0.74 27.65
CA GLY A 115 3.21 -0.53 28.87
C GLY A 115 1.78 -0.02 28.65
N TYR A 116 1.30 0.10 27.42
CA TYR A 116 -0.10 0.45 27.18
C TYR A 116 -1.02 -0.74 27.48
N ALA A 117 -2.03 -0.51 28.32
CA ALA A 117 -2.92 -1.59 28.78
C ALA A 117 -4.27 -1.65 28.06
N LYS A 118 -4.77 -0.52 27.54
CA LYS A 118 -6.10 -0.41 26.92
C LYS A 118 -5.99 -0.41 25.39
N LEU A 119 -5.81 -1.59 24.82
CA LEU A 119 -5.55 -1.80 23.40
C LEU A 119 -6.63 -2.66 22.77
N ALA A 120 -7.24 -2.18 21.69
CA ALA A 120 -8.26 -2.93 20.97
C ALA A 120 -8.11 -2.79 19.45
N GLY A 121 -8.29 -3.90 18.74
CA GLY A 121 -8.26 -3.97 17.28
C GLY A 121 -9.65 -4.14 16.66
N ILE A 122 -9.77 -3.83 15.38
CA ILE A 122 -10.91 -4.22 14.52
C ILE A 122 -10.35 -4.83 13.23
N GLU A 123 -10.68 -6.09 12.96
CA GLU A 123 -10.07 -6.87 11.87
C GLU A 123 -11.09 -7.82 11.20
N PRO A 124 -11.34 -7.69 9.88
CA PRO A 124 -12.24 -8.60 9.16
C PRO A 124 -11.64 -10.00 8.88
N ALA A 125 -10.33 -10.12 8.64
CA ALA A 125 -9.71 -11.37 8.23
C ALA A 125 -9.63 -12.37 9.40
N LYS A 126 -10.22 -13.56 9.19
CA LYS A 126 -10.40 -14.57 10.26
C LYS A 126 -9.07 -15.04 10.86
N ASP A 127 -8.05 -15.27 10.03
CA ASP A 127 -6.77 -15.79 10.50
C ASP A 127 -5.94 -14.74 11.22
N ALA A 128 -5.95 -13.50 10.71
CA ALA A 128 -5.34 -12.36 11.36
C ALA A 128 -6.01 -12.08 12.72
N PHE A 129 -7.34 -12.09 12.78
CA PHE A 129 -8.12 -12.00 14.02
C PHE A 129 -7.72 -13.08 15.04
N LYS A 130 -7.67 -14.36 14.64
CA LYS A 130 -7.26 -15.47 15.52
C LYS A 130 -5.83 -15.28 16.06
N SER A 131 -4.91 -14.83 15.19
CA SER A 131 -3.51 -14.55 15.55
C SER A 131 -3.39 -13.38 16.53
N SER A 132 -4.19 -12.31 16.35
CA SER A 132 -4.25 -11.19 17.28
C SER A 132 -4.74 -11.63 18.66
N MET A 133 -5.83 -12.41 18.70
CA MET A 133 -6.40 -12.94 19.94
C MET A 133 -5.42 -13.87 20.69
N SER A 134 -4.67 -14.72 19.98
CA SER A 134 -3.68 -15.62 20.61
C SER A 134 -2.49 -14.87 21.24
N LYS A 135 -2.18 -13.66 20.75
CA LYS A 135 -1.19 -12.74 21.36
C LYS A 135 -1.76 -11.94 22.55
N GLY A 136 -3.01 -12.18 22.92
CA GLY A 136 -3.70 -11.46 23.99
C GLY A 136 -3.96 -10.00 23.65
N ILE A 137 -4.25 -9.71 22.38
CA ILE A 137 -4.72 -8.42 21.90
C ILE A 137 -6.23 -8.54 21.62
N GLU A 138 -7.04 -7.80 22.36
CA GLU A 138 -8.48 -7.84 22.16
C GLU A 138 -8.83 -7.28 20.78
N THR A 139 -9.63 -8.01 20.01
CA THR A 139 -9.98 -7.64 18.64
C THR A 139 -11.48 -7.85 18.41
N ILE A 140 -12.12 -6.96 17.67
CA ILE A 140 -13.49 -7.15 17.17
C ILE A 140 -13.39 -7.68 15.74
N SER A 141 -13.99 -8.83 15.47
CA SER A 141 -14.03 -9.37 14.11
C SER A 141 -15.05 -8.61 13.24
N GLY A 142 -14.61 -8.17 12.07
CA GLY A 142 -15.46 -7.58 11.03
C GLY A 142 -14.87 -6.29 10.42
N TYR A 143 -15.47 -5.86 9.31
CA TYR A 143 -15.12 -4.59 8.67
C TYR A 143 -15.43 -3.40 9.59
N PHE A 144 -14.66 -2.31 9.44
CA PHE A 144 -14.91 -1.08 10.17
C PHE A 144 -16.02 -0.27 9.52
N ASN A 145 -17.11 -0.08 10.26
CA ASN A 145 -18.32 0.61 9.84
C ASN A 145 -19.07 1.09 11.09
N LEU A 146 -20.22 1.73 10.91
CA LEU A 146 -21.00 2.27 12.03
C LEU A 146 -21.46 1.18 13.01
N ASN A 147 -21.70 -0.05 12.54
CA ASN A 147 -22.14 -1.14 13.40
C ASN A 147 -21.00 -1.68 14.27
N SER A 148 -19.81 -1.91 13.70
CA SER A 148 -18.63 -2.35 14.47
C SER A 148 -18.11 -1.24 15.39
N ALA A 149 -18.21 0.02 14.99
CA ALA A 149 -17.98 1.18 15.87
C ALA A 149 -18.94 1.23 17.07
N LYS A 150 -20.24 0.96 16.89
CA LYS A 150 -21.20 0.86 18.02
C LYS A 150 -20.86 -0.31 18.96
N LYS A 151 -20.44 -1.45 18.41
CA LYS A 151 -19.99 -2.60 19.22
C LYS A 151 -18.72 -2.25 20.02
N TYR A 152 -17.77 -1.57 19.39
CA TYR A 152 -16.58 -1.05 20.05
C TYR A 152 -16.95 -0.11 21.20
N LEU A 153 -17.78 0.90 20.91
CA LEU A 153 -18.20 1.89 21.90
C LEU A 153 -18.89 1.24 23.11
N LYS A 154 -19.75 0.24 22.88
CA LYS A 154 -20.44 -0.49 23.95
C LYS A 154 -19.46 -1.29 24.85
N LYS A 155 -18.41 -1.85 24.26
CA LYS A 155 -17.46 -2.71 24.99
C LYS A 155 -16.35 -1.91 25.68
N TYR A 156 -15.78 -0.92 25.00
CA TYR A 156 -14.55 -0.25 25.42
C TYR A 156 -14.73 1.25 25.73
N GLY A 157 -15.90 1.82 25.42
CA GLY A 157 -16.08 3.26 25.43
C GLY A 157 -15.38 3.94 24.25
N LYS A 158 -15.10 5.24 24.39
CA LYS A 158 -14.37 6.02 23.39
C LYS A 158 -12.85 5.88 23.55
N CYS A 159 -12.09 5.89 22.46
CA CYS A 159 -10.63 5.85 22.48
C CYS A 159 -10.00 7.26 22.56
N ASP A 160 -8.82 7.33 23.17
CA ASP A 160 -7.94 8.51 23.17
C ASP A 160 -7.17 8.62 21.84
N ILE A 161 -6.80 7.47 21.26
CA ILE A 161 -6.12 7.38 19.97
C ILE A 161 -6.86 6.42 19.04
N PHE A 162 -7.18 6.89 17.84
CA PHE A 162 -7.60 6.06 16.71
C PHE A 162 -6.44 5.88 15.74
N ILE A 163 -6.17 4.66 15.31
CA ILE A 163 -5.06 4.31 14.43
C ILE A 163 -5.59 3.54 13.23
N SER A 164 -5.12 3.91 12.03
CA SER A 164 -5.33 3.15 10.80
C SER A 164 -4.03 3.16 10.00
N ARG A 165 -3.49 1.97 9.72
CA ARG A 165 -2.21 1.81 9.02
C ARG A 165 -2.40 0.92 7.80
N GLN A 166 -1.99 1.41 6.63
CA GLN A 166 -2.06 0.71 5.34
C GLN A 166 -3.43 0.05 5.13
N MET A 167 -4.49 0.85 5.28
CA MET A 167 -5.87 0.36 5.31
C MET A 167 -6.85 1.34 4.66
N LEU A 168 -6.72 2.64 4.91
CA LEU A 168 -7.66 3.66 4.40
C LEU A 168 -7.76 3.66 2.85
N GLU A 169 -6.67 3.34 2.17
CA GLU A 169 -6.57 3.17 0.71
C GLU A 169 -7.43 2.02 0.17
N HIS A 170 -7.80 1.06 1.02
CA HIS A 170 -8.65 -0.11 0.69
C HIS A 170 -10.15 0.15 0.94
N VAL A 171 -10.52 1.27 1.57
CA VAL A 171 -11.88 1.51 2.07
C VAL A 171 -12.85 1.96 0.97
N GLY A 172 -13.91 1.18 0.73
CA GLY A 172 -14.94 1.52 -0.26
C GLY A 172 -15.81 2.71 0.14
N GLU A 173 -16.26 2.74 1.40
CA GLU A 173 -17.21 3.72 1.92
C GLU A 173 -16.50 4.72 2.85
N LEU A 174 -15.72 5.65 2.28
CA LEU A 174 -14.89 6.59 3.03
C LEU A 174 -15.68 7.50 4.00
N ASN A 175 -16.90 7.87 3.63
CA ASN A 175 -17.79 8.67 4.48
C ASN A 175 -18.34 7.86 5.66
N GLU A 176 -18.62 6.57 5.46
CA GLU A 176 -19.04 5.71 6.57
C GLU A 176 -17.87 5.48 7.55
N PHE A 177 -16.67 5.27 7.01
CA PHE A 177 -15.45 5.14 7.79
C PHE A 177 -15.19 6.35 8.68
N SER A 178 -15.29 7.57 8.13
CA SER A 178 -15.07 8.80 8.92
C SER A 178 -16.12 9.01 10.00
N ASN A 179 -17.39 8.70 9.71
CA ASN A 179 -18.47 8.76 10.68
C ASN A 179 -18.27 7.75 11.81
N ALA A 180 -17.83 6.53 11.49
CA ALA A 180 -17.52 5.47 12.44
C ALA A 180 -16.31 5.84 13.32
N MET A 181 -15.25 6.40 12.74
CA MET A 181 -14.08 6.92 13.46
C MET A 181 -14.50 8.03 14.46
N SER A 182 -15.26 9.03 13.99
CA SER A 182 -15.73 10.14 14.82
C SER A 182 -16.62 9.68 15.98
N LEU A 183 -17.37 8.58 15.80
CA LEU A 183 -18.23 8.02 16.84
C LEU A 183 -17.43 7.46 18.03
N ILE A 184 -16.31 6.78 17.76
CA ILE A 184 -15.52 6.10 18.79
C ILE A 184 -14.38 6.96 19.35
N LEU A 185 -14.02 8.06 18.69
CA LEU A 185 -12.98 8.95 19.18
C LEU A 185 -13.50 9.89 20.28
N LYS A 186 -12.69 10.12 21.32
CA LYS A 186 -12.97 11.12 22.35
C LYS A 186 -12.89 12.55 21.81
N PRO A 187 -13.61 13.51 22.43
CA PRO A 187 -13.27 14.93 22.30
C PRO A 187 -11.78 15.14 22.53
N ASP A 188 -11.14 15.97 21.71
CA ASP A 188 -9.69 16.23 21.75
C ASP A 188 -8.77 14.99 21.58
N GLY A 189 -9.34 13.85 21.15
CA GLY A 189 -8.59 12.63 20.85
C GLY A 189 -7.73 12.74 19.59
N TYR A 190 -6.76 11.84 19.46
CA TYR A 190 -5.79 11.81 18.37
C TYR A 190 -6.14 10.77 17.31
N VAL A 191 -5.80 11.08 16.07
CA VAL A 191 -5.91 10.18 14.92
C VAL A 191 -4.53 9.99 14.31
N VAL A 192 -4.13 8.75 14.12
CA VAL A 192 -2.86 8.37 13.50
C VAL A 192 -3.17 7.59 12.22
N ILE A 193 -2.90 8.18 11.07
CA ILE A 193 -3.12 7.55 9.76
C ILE A 193 -1.76 7.30 9.11
N GLU A 194 -1.48 6.07 8.71
CA GLU A 194 -0.37 5.72 7.83
C GLU A 194 -0.92 5.16 6.52
N ILE A 195 -0.59 5.78 5.39
CA ILE A 195 -1.03 5.38 4.05
C ILE A 195 0.12 5.51 3.05
N PRO A 196 0.05 4.85 1.87
CA PRO A 196 0.98 5.13 0.77
C PRO A 196 0.98 6.62 0.38
N ASP A 197 2.16 7.23 0.21
CA ASP A 197 2.29 8.66 -0.12
C ASP A 197 2.12 8.91 -1.62
N PHE A 198 0.86 9.02 -2.08
CA PHE A 198 0.60 9.29 -3.48
C PHE A 198 1.03 10.70 -3.92
N THR A 199 1.33 11.63 -3.01
CA THR A 199 1.89 12.93 -3.42
C THR A 199 3.25 12.73 -4.07
N SER A 200 4.13 11.95 -3.43
CA SER A 200 5.46 11.67 -3.96
C SER A 200 5.41 10.81 -5.22
N PHE A 201 4.48 9.86 -5.28
CA PHE A 201 4.31 9.02 -6.47
C PHE A 201 3.61 9.72 -7.63
N LEU A 202 3.16 10.99 -7.49
CA LEU A 202 2.70 11.76 -8.65
C LEU A 202 3.85 12.33 -9.47
N ASP A 203 5.01 12.55 -8.84
CA ASP A 203 6.17 13.17 -9.49
C ASP A 203 7.03 12.11 -10.21
N SER A 204 6.97 10.87 -9.75
CA SER A 204 7.54 9.68 -10.41
C SER A 204 6.40 8.67 -10.60
N PRO A 205 6.08 8.23 -11.83
CA PRO A 205 4.90 7.41 -12.09
C PRO A 205 4.78 6.26 -11.06
N ASP A 206 3.61 6.10 -10.45
CA ASP A 206 3.45 5.25 -9.28
C ASP A 206 3.37 3.76 -9.66
N TYR A 207 4.20 2.90 -9.05
CA TYR A 207 4.13 1.44 -9.19
C TYR A 207 3.49 0.75 -7.99
N THR A 208 3.01 1.52 -7.02
CA THR A 208 2.13 1.06 -5.96
C THR A 208 0.67 0.93 -6.41
N LEU A 209 0.39 1.17 -7.70
CA LEU A 209 -0.92 0.88 -8.29
C LEU A 209 -1.16 -0.63 -8.35
N TRP A 210 -2.15 -1.10 -7.60
CA TRP A 210 -2.69 -2.46 -7.62
C TRP A 210 -4.11 -2.45 -7.07
N GLU A 211 -4.84 -3.53 -7.32
CA GLU A 211 -6.30 -3.58 -7.25
C GLU A 211 -6.87 -3.55 -5.83
N GLU A 212 -6.07 -3.86 -4.82
CA GLU A 212 -6.45 -3.67 -3.41
C GLU A 212 -6.44 -2.19 -3.02
N HIS A 213 -5.55 -1.37 -3.59
CA HIS A 213 -5.53 0.08 -3.37
C HIS A 213 -6.58 0.74 -4.27
N ILE A 214 -7.79 0.89 -3.74
CA ILE A 214 -8.91 1.46 -4.51
C ILE A 214 -8.96 2.99 -4.42
N ASN A 215 -8.28 3.59 -3.44
CA ASN A 215 -8.13 5.03 -3.24
C ASN A 215 -6.64 5.40 -3.14
N TYR A 216 -6.24 6.49 -3.79
CA TYR A 216 -4.87 7.01 -3.76
C TYR A 216 -4.90 8.44 -3.24
N PHE A 217 -4.38 8.63 -2.03
CA PHE A 217 -4.45 9.89 -1.30
C PHE A 217 -3.14 10.67 -1.46
N THR A 218 -3.23 11.87 -2.01
CA THR A 218 -2.21 12.89 -1.76
C THR A 218 -2.43 13.48 -0.37
N PHE A 219 -1.41 14.12 0.18
CA PHE A 219 -1.50 14.82 1.47
C PHE A 219 -2.65 15.83 1.49
N ASP A 220 -2.83 16.61 0.42
CA ASP A 220 -3.89 17.62 0.36
C ASP A 220 -5.31 17.00 0.36
N VAL A 221 -5.48 15.86 -0.31
CA VAL A 221 -6.75 15.12 -0.31
C VAL A 221 -7.01 14.48 1.05
N LEU A 222 -5.99 13.93 1.70
CA LEU A 222 -6.10 13.40 3.06
C LEU A 222 -6.41 14.50 4.08
N LEU A 223 -5.79 15.67 3.95
CA LEU A 223 -6.05 16.83 4.79
C LEU A 223 -7.52 17.28 4.66
N ASP A 224 -8.05 17.38 3.43
CA ASP A 224 -9.46 17.68 3.19
C ASP A 224 -10.37 16.60 3.79
N TYR A 225 -10.06 15.31 3.59
CA TYR A 225 -10.80 14.19 4.17
C TYR A 225 -10.91 14.28 5.70
N LEU A 226 -9.80 14.51 6.39
CA LEU A 226 -9.74 14.62 7.84
C LEU A 226 -10.47 15.88 8.34
N SER A 227 -10.32 17.01 7.65
CA SER A 227 -10.98 18.27 8.04
C SER A 227 -12.51 18.15 8.01
N ARG A 228 -13.07 17.39 7.04
CA ARG A 228 -14.52 17.10 6.96
C ARG A 228 -15.04 16.30 8.15
N SER A 229 -14.14 15.64 8.87
CA SER A 229 -14.40 14.86 10.09
C SER A 229 -14.01 15.62 11.37
N ASN A 230 -13.83 16.95 11.28
CA ASN A 230 -13.36 17.84 12.35
C ASN A 230 -12.00 17.44 12.95
N ILE A 231 -11.14 16.81 12.15
CA ILE A 231 -9.78 16.46 12.56
C ILE A 231 -8.83 17.50 11.97
N GLU A 232 -8.17 18.25 12.85
CA GLU A 232 -7.08 19.15 12.46
C GLU A 232 -5.79 18.34 12.37
N VAL A 233 -5.11 18.38 11.22
CA VAL A 233 -3.78 17.79 11.09
C VAL A 233 -2.76 18.67 11.81
N ILE A 234 -2.02 18.08 12.75
CA ILE A 234 -1.02 18.78 13.57
C ILE A 234 0.42 18.38 13.24
N ALA A 235 0.61 17.21 12.62
CA ALA A 235 1.92 16.76 12.17
C ALA A 235 1.81 15.83 10.97
N LYS A 236 2.85 15.80 10.14
CA LYS A 236 3.06 14.80 9.10
C LYS A 236 4.52 14.36 9.08
N LYS A 237 4.76 13.11 8.72
CA LYS A 237 6.10 12.54 8.53
C LYS A 237 6.07 11.60 7.33
N SER A 238 7.04 11.72 6.43
CA SER A 238 7.29 10.71 5.39
C SER A 238 8.13 9.59 5.98
N ILE A 239 7.72 8.34 5.75
CA ILE A 239 8.33 7.15 6.31
C ILE A 239 8.73 6.21 5.18
N LEU A 240 9.97 5.73 5.22
CA LEU A 240 10.45 4.67 4.33
C LEU A 240 9.88 3.32 4.79
N PHE A 241 8.67 3.03 4.35
CA PHE A 241 8.00 1.75 4.54
C PHE A 241 7.06 1.50 3.37
N SER A 242 7.08 0.28 2.83
CA SER A 242 6.34 -0.05 1.60
C SER A 242 6.70 0.92 0.47
N SER A 243 8.00 1.16 0.30
CA SER A 243 8.60 2.24 -0.51
C SER A 243 8.45 3.63 0.10
N LEU A 244 7.25 4.19 0.21
CA LEU A 244 7.06 5.48 0.86
C LEU A 244 5.63 5.62 1.38
N SER A 245 5.54 5.89 2.67
CA SER A 245 4.27 6.08 3.37
C SER A 245 4.23 7.45 4.04
N LEU A 246 3.03 8.01 4.11
CA LEU A 246 2.73 9.24 4.81
C LEU A 246 2.08 8.90 6.16
N LEU A 247 2.76 9.28 7.25
CA LEU A 247 2.19 9.28 8.59
C LEU A 247 1.61 10.66 8.88
N VAL A 248 0.32 10.72 9.19
CA VAL A 248 -0.39 11.94 9.56
C VAL A 248 -0.95 11.80 10.97
N ILE A 249 -0.67 12.81 11.79
CA ILE A 249 -1.24 12.97 13.11
C ILE A 249 -2.30 14.06 13.06
N GLY A 250 -3.53 13.69 13.39
CA GLY A 250 -4.66 14.59 13.53
C GLY A 250 -5.13 14.67 14.98
N LYS A 251 -5.78 15.79 15.32
CA LYS A 251 -6.47 16.00 16.59
C LYS A 251 -7.92 16.39 16.34
N MET A 252 -8.84 15.69 17.00
CA MET A 252 -10.26 15.99 16.95
C MET A 252 -10.52 17.37 17.56
N LYS A 253 -11.27 18.22 16.85
CA LYS A 253 -11.71 19.53 17.34
C LYS A 253 -13.15 19.46 17.80
N ASN A 254 -13.43 20.16 18.89
CA ASN A 254 -14.79 20.35 19.39
C ASN A 254 -15.59 21.36 18.55
N THR A 255 -14.89 22.21 17.79
CA THR A 255 -15.50 23.13 16.84
C THR A 255 -15.45 22.58 15.42
N LYS A 256 -16.49 22.88 14.64
CA LYS A 256 -16.55 22.47 13.24
C LYS A 256 -15.45 23.17 12.45
N ILE A 257 -14.60 22.39 11.78
CA ILE A 257 -13.59 22.95 10.89
C ILE A 257 -14.32 23.42 9.62
N PRO A 258 -14.14 24.68 9.17
CA PRO A 258 -14.75 25.16 7.94
C PRO A 258 -14.25 24.34 6.75
N ILE A 259 -15.18 23.80 5.96
CA ILE A 259 -14.84 23.13 4.70
C ILE A 259 -14.40 24.22 3.72
N LYS A 260 -13.11 24.22 3.37
CA LYS A 260 -12.58 25.15 2.36
C LYS A 260 -12.81 24.58 0.97
N ILE A 261 -13.01 25.47 -0.01
CA ILE A 261 -12.89 25.07 -1.42
C ILE A 261 -11.43 24.68 -1.61
N PRO A 262 -11.13 23.46 -2.08
CA PRO A 262 -9.75 23.01 -2.13
C PRO A 262 -8.98 23.77 -3.22
N GLU A 263 -8.13 24.71 -2.80
CA GLU A 263 -7.27 25.54 -3.67
C GLU A 263 -6.26 24.68 -4.45
N TYR A 264 -5.89 23.52 -3.90
CA TYR A 264 -4.96 22.56 -4.49
C TYR A 264 -5.49 21.84 -5.74
N ILE A 265 -6.78 21.94 -6.06
CA ILE A 265 -7.40 21.15 -7.13
C ILE A 265 -6.86 21.50 -8.51
N SER A 266 -6.58 22.78 -8.78
CA SER A 266 -5.99 23.21 -10.06
C SER A 266 -4.62 22.54 -10.26
N THR A 267 -3.76 22.61 -9.25
CA THR A 267 -2.43 21.96 -9.24
C THR A 267 -2.54 20.44 -9.39
N LEU A 268 -3.45 19.78 -8.66
CA LEU A 268 -3.64 18.33 -8.80
C LEU A 268 -4.16 17.91 -10.18
N ARG A 269 -5.00 18.73 -10.83
CA ARG A 269 -5.46 18.45 -12.22
C ARG A 269 -4.30 18.47 -13.20
N GLU A 270 -3.38 19.42 -13.04
CA GLU A 270 -2.15 19.49 -13.83
C GLU A 270 -1.24 18.29 -13.56
N LYS A 271 -0.94 18.01 -12.29
CA LYS A 271 -0.16 16.83 -11.89
C LYS A 271 -0.75 15.53 -12.42
N ALA A 272 -2.07 15.34 -12.35
CA ALA A 272 -2.73 14.17 -12.90
C ALA A 272 -2.48 14.02 -14.42
N THR A 273 -2.47 15.13 -15.16
CA THR A 273 -2.20 15.14 -16.60
C THR A 273 -0.75 14.78 -16.89
N ILE A 274 0.20 15.37 -16.16
CA ILE A 274 1.62 15.04 -16.24
C ILE A 274 1.84 13.56 -15.92
N TYR A 275 1.27 13.07 -14.82
CA TYR A 275 1.36 11.68 -14.38
C TYR A 275 0.90 10.68 -15.46
N LYS A 276 -0.21 10.98 -16.15
CA LYS A 276 -0.70 10.16 -17.28
C LYS A 276 0.33 10.08 -18.40
N GLU A 277 0.97 11.19 -18.75
CA GLU A 277 1.97 11.22 -19.82
C GLU A 277 3.28 10.56 -19.39
N GLN A 278 3.72 10.79 -18.15
CA GLN A 278 4.88 10.12 -17.54
C GLN A 278 4.73 8.59 -17.56
N TRP A 279 3.55 8.04 -17.26
CA TRP A 279 3.30 6.60 -17.35
C TRP A 279 3.52 6.03 -18.77
N LYS A 280 3.13 6.78 -19.81
CA LYS A 280 3.37 6.37 -21.20
C LYS A 280 4.86 6.37 -21.53
N ILE A 281 5.56 7.43 -21.12
CA ILE A 281 7.01 7.58 -21.32
C ILE A 281 7.72 6.43 -20.61
N PHE A 282 7.42 6.19 -19.33
CA PHE A 282 8.04 5.13 -18.55
C PHE A 282 7.83 3.75 -19.19
N LYS A 283 6.59 3.43 -19.57
CA LYS A 283 6.27 2.15 -20.22
C LYS A 283 7.09 1.93 -21.49
N LYS A 284 7.32 2.99 -22.27
CA LYS A 284 8.19 2.94 -23.44
C LYS A 284 9.65 2.71 -23.03
N SER A 285 10.18 3.53 -22.12
CA SER A 285 11.57 3.48 -21.67
C SER A 285 11.97 2.13 -21.05
N ILE A 286 11.13 1.55 -20.18
CA ILE A 286 11.40 0.24 -19.58
C ILE A 286 11.41 -0.88 -20.62
N ASN A 287 10.51 -0.82 -21.62
CA ASN A 287 10.48 -1.80 -22.70
C ASN A 287 11.71 -1.69 -23.61
N GLU A 288 12.15 -0.48 -23.92
CA GLU A 288 13.34 -0.23 -24.74
C GLU A 288 14.61 -0.71 -24.02
N TYR A 289 14.77 -0.34 -22.75
CA TYR A 289 15.88 -0.78 -21.91
C TYR A 289 15.99 -2.32 -21.85
N LEU A 290 14.90 -3.01 -21.49
CA LEU A 290 14.92 -4.47 -21.36
C LEU A 290 15.13 -5.18 -22.71
N LYS A 291 14.58 -4.62 -23.79
CA LYS A 291 14.80 -5.13 -25.15
C LYS A 291 16.28 -5.02 -25.55
N GLU A 292 16.96 -3.92 -25.21
CA GLU A 292 18.38 -3.75 -25.45
C GLU A 292 19.23 -4.74 -24.67
N LYS A 293 18.94 -4.95 -23.38
CA LYS A 293 19.63 -5.97 -22.57
C LYS A 293 19.43 -7.38 -23.14
N LYS A 294 18.24 -7.70 -23.64
CA LYS A 294 17.99 -8.97 -24.34
C LYS A 294 18.72 -9.09 -25.68
N LYS A 295 18.87 -8.00 -26.46
CA LYS A 295 19.72 -7.99 -27.67
C LYS A 295 21.19 -8.30 -27.35
N GLN A 296 21.66 -7.85 -26.19
CA GLN A 296 22.99 -8.17 -25.64
C GLN A 296 23.08 -9.60 -25.08
N LYS A 297 22.04 -10.42 -25.26
CA LYS A 297 21.91 -11.80 -24.74
C LYS A 297 22.01 -11.90 -23.21
N ARG A 298 21.73 -10.81 -22.49
CA ARG A 298 21.74 -10.82 -21.02
C ARG A 298 20.50 -11.54 -20.47
N LYS A 299 20.69 -12.40 -19.47
CA LYS A 299 19.64 -13.04 -18.69
C LYS A 299 19.17 -12.11 -17.57
N ILE A 300 17.86 -11.97 -17.42
CA ILE A 300 17.20 -11.01 -16.55
C ILE A 300 16.20 -11.75 -15.67
N ALA A 301 16.37 -11.68 -14.35
CA ALA A 301 15.41 -12.15 -13.37
C ALA A 301 14.86 -10.99 -12.54
N ILE A 302 13.77 -11.22 -11.81
CA ILE A 302 13.22 -10.27 -10.85
C ILE A 302 13.21 -10.90 -9.46
N TYR A 303 13.59 -10.15 -8.43
CA TYR A 303 13.53 -10.55 -7.03
C TYR A 303 12.28 -9.99 -6.34
N GLY A 304 11.48 -10.89 -5.76
CA GLY A 304 10.27 -10.58 -5.01
C GLY A 304 9.01 -10.68 -5.87
N ALA A 305 8.22 -11.73 -5.66
CA ALA A 305 6.95 -11.97 -6.34
C ALA A 305 5.79 -11.24 -5.61
N GLY A 306 5.92 -9.93 -5.40
CA GLY A 306 4.89 -9.12 -4.73
C GLY A 306 3.79 -8.61 -5.67
N ALA A 307 2.69 -8.11 -5.10
CA ALA A 307 1.56 -7.60 -5.89
C ALA A 307 1.95 -6.40 -6.78
N ARG A 308 2.74 -5.46 -6.24
CA ARG A 308 3.29 -4.32 -7.00
C ARG A 308 4.10 -4.74 -8.22
N LEU A 309 4.89 -5.82 -8.07
CA LEU A 309 5.61 -6.39 -9.21
C LEU A 309 4.63 -6.92 -10.26
N CYS A 310 3.63 -7.69 -9.83
CA CYS A 310 2.64 -8.28 -10.72
C CYS A 310 1.93 -7.21 -11.54
N SER A 311 1.48 -6.13 -10.89
CA SER A 311 0.85 -4.99 -11.55
C SER A 311 1.81 -4.32 -12.54
N LEU A 312 3.04 -3.99 -12.13
CA LEU A 312 4.04 -3.38 -13.00
C LEU A 312 4.36 -4.23 -14.24
N VAL A 313 4.60 -5.54 -14.06
CA VAL A 313 4.95 -6.44 -15.16
C VAL A 313 3.82 -6.53 -16.17
N ASN A 314 2.57 -6.61 -15.70
CA ASN A 314 1.40 -6.69 -16.56
C ASN A 314 1.05 -5.33 -17.22
N PHE A 315 1.14 -4.22 -16.48
CA PHE A 315 0.90 -2.86 -16.98
C PHE A 315 1.89 -2.49 -18.09
N CYS A 316 3.17 -2.76 -17.89
CA CYS A 316 4.22 -2.50 -18.86
C CYS A 316 4.40 -3.60 -19.91
N LYS A 317 3.79 -4.77 -19.73
CA LYS A 317 3.94 -5.97 -20.59
C LYS A 317 5.42 -6.39 -20.77
N ILE A 318 6.19 -6.32 -19.69
CA ILE A 318 7.63 -6.60 -19.71
C ILE A 318 7.97 -8.07 -19.48
N GLY A 319 6.99 -8.92 -19.14
CA GLY A 319 7.24 -10.34 -18.81
C GLY A 319 7.97 -11.12 -19.91
N LYS A 320 7.79 -10.77 -21.18
CA LYS A 320 8.51 -11.34 -22.33
C LYS A 320 10.04 -11.15 -22.31
N TYR A 321 10.54 -10.24 -21.49
CA TYR A 321 11.99 -9.99 -21.32
C TYR A 321 12.54 -10.58 -20.03
N ILE A 322 11.73 -11.26 -19.22
CA ILE A 322 12.12 -11.78 -17.92
C ILE A 322 12.20 -13.31 -18.02
N ASP A 323 13.28 -13.89 -17.52
CA ASP A 323 13.49 -15.34 -17.58
C ASP A 323 12.68 -16.05 -16.49
N PHE A 324 12.73 -15.55 -15.26
CA PHE A 324 11.93 -16.01 -14.12
C PHE A 324 11.91 -14.97 -12.99
N ILE A 325 11.07 -15.23 -12.00
CA ILE A 325 11.01 -14.47 -10.75
C ILE A 325 11.60 -15.34 -9.66
N VAL A 326 12.32 -14.74 -8.72
CA VAL A 326 12.73 -15.41 -7.49
C VAL A 326 12.01 -14.82 -6.28
N ASP A 327 11.61 -15.67 -5.34
CA ASP A 327 11.05 -15.25 -4.06
C ASP A 327 11.51 -16.22 -2.95
N ASP A 328 11.81 -15.69 -1.77
CA ASP A 328 12.27 -16.48 -0.63
C ASP A 328 11.11 -17.13 0.14
N GLN A 329 9.87 -16.68 -0.07
CA GLN A 329 8.68 -17.31 0.50
C GLN A 329 8.42 -18.65 -0.20
N VAL A 330 8.54 -19.74 0.56
CA VAL A 330 8.44 -21.12 0.05
C VAL A 330 7.06 -21.39 -0.55
N GLU A 331 6.02 -20.78 0.01
CA GLU A 331 4.63 -20.91 -0.41
C GLU A 331 4.39 -20.38 -1.83
N LYS A 332 5.24 -19.46 -2.31
CA LYS A 332 5.16 -18.89 -3.66
C LYS A 332 6.00 -19.67 -4.68
N GLN A 333 6.96 -20.47 -4.22
CA GLN A 333 7.87 -21.19 -5.11
C GLN A 333 7.14 -22.31 -5.86
N ASN A 334 7.58 -22.61 -7.09
CA ASN A 334 6.94 -23.54 -8.01
C ASN A 334 5.53 -23.13 -8.49
N LEU A 335 5.09 -21.91 -8.17
CA LEU A 335 3.91 -21.28 -8.75
C LEU A 335 4.31 -20.36 -9.92
N TYR A 336 3.30 -19.78 -10.57
CA TYR A 336 3.49 -18.82 -11.64
C TYR A 336 2.82 -17.48 -11.29
N MET A 337 3.48 -16.39 -11.64
CA MET A 337 2.94 -15.05 -11.45
C MET A 337 1.70 -14.83 -12.33
N PRO A 338 0.60 -14.30 -11.79
CA PRO A 338 -0.61 -14.03 -12.56
C PRO A 338 -0.35 -13.14 -13.78
N GLY A 339 -1.06 -13.42 -14.88
CA GLY A 339 -0.99 -12.69 -16.13
C GLY A 339 0.26 -13.01 -16.95
N SER A 340 1.44 -12.62 -16.45
CA SER A 340 2.73 -12.84 -17.14
C SER A 340 3.15 -14.31 -17.23
N ARG A 341 2.64 -15.16 -16.31
CA ARG A 341 2.90 -16.61 -16.23
C ARG A 341 4.38 -16.95 -16.07
N LEU A 342 5.17 -16.02 -15.52
CA LEU A 342 6.56 -16.24 -15.17
C LEU A 342 6.65 -17.23 -13.99
N PRO A 343 7.53 -18.24 -14.04
CA PRO A 343 7.73 -19.15 -12.91
C PRO A 343 8.36 -18.39 -11.74
N ILE A 344 7.92 -18.74 -10.53
CA ILE A 344 8.47 -18.24 -9.27
C ILE A 344 9.37 -19.34 -8.68
N LEU A 345 10.65 -19.02 -8.54
CA LEU A 345 11.70 -19.95 -8.18
C LEU A 345 12.39 -19.53 -6.87
N PRO A 346 13.14 -20.43 -6.20
CA PRO A 346 13.99 -20.03 -5.08
C PRO A 346 15.14 -19.11 -5.53
N SER A 347 15.60 -18.23 -4.62
CA SER A 347 16.59 -17.20 -4.93
C SER A 347 17.98 -17.71 -5.33
N ASN A 348 18.34 -18.95 -4.96
CA ASN A 348 19.57 -19.59 -5.44
C ASN A 348 19.60 -19.85 -6.96
N MET A 349 18.44 -19.78 -7.64
CA MET A 349 18.39 -19.92 -9.11
C MET A 349 19.03 -18.73 -9.83
N LEU A 350 19.19 -17.57 -9.17
CA LEU A 350 19.96 -16.46 -9.74
C LEU A 350 21.38 -16.90 -10.13
N GLU A 351 22.00 -17.73 -9.30
CA GLU A 351 23.36 -18.23 -9.52
C GLU A 351 23.36 -19.43 -10.47
N LYS A 352 22.50 -20.42 -10.22
CA LYS A 352 22.44 -21.66 -11.01
C LYS A 352 22.13 -21.41 -12.49
N GLU A 353 21.27 -20.44 -12.79
CA GLU A 353 20.89 -20.11 -14.16
C GLU A 353 21.82 -19.09 -14.82
N GLY A 354 22.83 -18.58 -14.11
CA GLY A 354 23.75 -17.58 -14.62
C GLY A 354 23.05 -16.28 -15.01
N ILE A 355 22.17 -15.75 -14.16
CA ILE A 355 21.50 -14.46 -14.39
C ILE A 355 22.54 -13.32 -14.46
N ASP A 356 22.36 -12.36 -15.37
CA ASP A 356 23.24 -11.20 -15.49
C ASP A 356 22.69 -9.98 -14.76
N ILE A 357 21.37 -9.79 -14.81
CA ILE A 357 20.66 -8.66 -14.21
C ILE A 357 19.55 -9.19 -13.31
N CYS A 358 19.53 -8.76 -12.05
CA CYS A 358 18.43 -9.01 -11.14
C CYS A 358 17.73 -7.69 -10.80
N LEU A 359 16.47 -7.58 -11.19
CA LEU A 359 15.63 -6.42 -10.87
C LEU A 359 15.00 -6.64 -9.48
N LEU A 360 15.30 -5.77 -8.53
CA LEU A 360 14.72 -5.81 -7.18
C LEU A 360 13.32 -5.20 -7.24
N ALA A 361 12.30 -6.01 -6.92
CA ALA A 361 10.91 -5.60 -6.77
C ALA A 361 10.39 -5.83 -5.34
N VAL A 362 11.32 -5.78 -4.39
CA VAL A 362 11.06 -5.78 -2.94
C VAL A 362 10.85 -4.33 -2.46
N ASN A 363 10.38 -4.16 -1.23
CA ASN A 363 10.37 -2.83 -0.64
C ASN A 363 11.81 -2.30 -0.48
N THR A 364 11.99 -0.99 -0.64
CA THR A 364 13.30 -0.31 -0.55
C THR A 364 14.07 -0.66 0.72
N GLU A 365 13.37 -0.72 1.85
CA GLU A 365 13.94 -1.07 3.16
C GLU A 365 14.51 -2.49 3.24
N CYS A 366 14.19 -3.37 2.28
CA CYS A 366 14.68 -4.74 2.20
C CYS A 366 15.83 -4.93 1.19
N GLU A 367 16.13 -3.96 0.33
CA GLU A 367 17.07 -4.13 -0.78
C GLU A 367 18.48 -4.54 -0.33
N GLU A 368 19.04 -3.85 0.66
CA GLU A 368 20.40 -4.14 1.15
C GLU A 368 20.50 -5.52 1.81
N GLN A 369 19.44 -5.99 2.49
CA GLN A 369 19.40 -7.34 3.06
C GLN A 369 19.40 -8.41 1.95
N VAL A 370 18.63 -8.19 0.88
CA VAL A 370 18.60 -9.07 -0.28
C VAL A 370 19.98 -9.12 -0.95
N ILE A 371 20.58 -7.96 -1.21
CA ILE A 371 21.88 -7.88 -1.87
C ILE A 371 22.97 -8.58 -1.05
N ALA A 372 23.01 -8.34 0.27
CA ALA A 372 23.99 -8.96 1.16
C ALA A 372 23.91 -10.50 1.16
N LYS A 373 22.69 -11.06 1.07
CA LYS A 373 22.45 -12.51 0.98
C LYS A 373 23.01 -13.12 -0.31
N HIS A 374 23.09 -12.34 -1.39
CA HIS A 374 23.52 -12.80 -2.72
C HIS A 374 24.89 -12.25 -3.12
N SER A 375 25.84 -12.26 -2.18
CA SER A 375 27.20 -11.74 -2.43
C SER A 375 27.96 -12.49 -3.53
N PHE A 376 27.70 -13.79 -3.72
CA PHE A 376 28.34 -14.56 -4.79
C PHE A 376 27.83 -14.16 -6.18
N PHE A 377 26.53 -13.88 -6.33
CA PHE A 377 25.96 -13.28 -7.54
C PHE A 377 26.69 -11.99 -7.94
N LEU A 378 26.98 -11.10 -6.99
CA LEU A 378 27.77 -9.89 -7.24
C LEU A 378 29.22 -10.20 -7.63
N LYS A 379 29.89 -11.11 -6.91
CA LYS A 379 31.30 -11.48 -7.18
C LYS A 379 31.53 -12.02 -8.60
N ARG A 380 30.54 -12.70 -9.17
CA ARG A 380 30.59 -13.19 -10.56
C ARG A 380 30.16 -12.15 -11.62
N GLY A 381 29.96 -10.89 -11.23
CA GLY A 381 29.59 -9.80 -12.13
C GLY A 381 28.08 -9.60 -12.35
N GLY A 382 27.23 -10.21 -11.53
CA GLY A 382 25.79 -9.96 -11.57
C GLY A 382 25.45 -8.54 -11.11
N GLU A 383 24.46 -7.92 -11.75
CA GLU A 383 24.02 -6.55 -11.45
C GLU A 383 22.66 -6.56 -10.75
N PHE A 384 22.54 -5.82 -9.64
CA PHE A 384 21.26 -5.52 -9.00
C PHE A 384 20.79 -4.11 -9.34
N TYR A 385 19.54 -3.99 -9.79
CA TYR A 385 18.88 -2.70 -9.96
C TYR A 385 17.49 -2.73 -9.35
N SER A 386 17.09 -1.67 -8.67
CA SER A 386 15.71 -1.53 -8.22
C SER A 386 14.79 -1.12 -9.37
N ILE A 387 13.66 -1.83 -9.47
CA ILE A 387 12.59 -1.47 -10.40
C ILE A 387 11.52 -0.61 -9.72
N LEU A 388 11.57 -0.44 -8.39
CA LEU A 388 10.58 0.29 -7.61
C LEU A 388 11.23 1.49 -6.89
N PRO A 389 10.79 2.75 -7.14
CA PRO A 389 11.23 3.89 -6.34
C PRO A 389 10.59 3.88 -4.94
N PRO A 390 11.19 4.61 -3.97
CA PRO A 390 12.51 5.24 -4.05
C PRO A 390 13.63 4.19 -3.90
N SER A 391 14.78 4.38 -4.52
CA SER A 391 15.98 3.56 -4.26
C SER A 391 17.23 4.29 -4.77
N ASN A 392 18.37 4.05 -4.12
CA ASN A 392 19.66 4.53 -4.61
C ASN A 392 20.19 3.69 -5.79
N ARG A 393 19.54 2.57 -6.10
CA ARG A 393 19.91 1.60 -7.15
C ARG A 393 18.89 1.56 -8.28
N LEU A 394 18.11 2.61 -8.42
CA LEU A 394 17.09 2.70 -9.46
C LEU A 394 17.68 2.42 -10.84
N LEU A 395 16.98 1.61 -11.63
CA LEU A 395 17.28 1.45 -13.05
C LEU A 395 17.48 2.81 -13.76
N PRO A 396 18.38 2.91 -14.75
CA PRO A 396 18.62 4.16 -15.48
C PRO A 396 17.37 4.76 -16.14
N VAL A 397 16.32 3.96 -16.38
CA VAL A 397 15.04 4.45 -16.91
C VAL A 397 14.36 5.48 -16.00
N TRP A 398 14.75 5.53 -14.72
CA TRP A 398 14.25 6.49 -13.74
C TRP A 398 14.86 7.88 -13.85
N ASP A 399 16.00 8.03 -14.53
CA ASP A 399 16.72 9.31 -14.55
C ASP A 399 15.94 10.43 -15.25
N SER A 400 14.98 10.09 -16.10
CA SER A 400 14.06 11.04 -16.73
C SER A 400 12.91 11.53 -15.84
N PHE A 401 12.81 11.03 -14.60
CA PHE A 401 11.71 11.30 -13.66
C PHE A 401 12.20 11.84 -12.30
N LYS A 402 13.48 12.22 -12.21
CA LYS A 402 14.11 12.80 -11.02
C LYS A 402 14.06 14.31 -11.03
#